data_AF-A0A1J5PKF7-F1
#
_entry.id   AF-A0A1J5PKF7-F1
#
_cell.length_a   1.000
_cell.length_b   1.000
_cell.length_c   1.000
_cell.angle_alpha   90.00
_cell.angle_beta   90.00
_cell.angle_gamma   90.00
#
_symmetry.space_group_name_H-M   'P 1'
#
loop_
_entity.id
_entity.type
_entity.pdbx_description
1 polymer ?
#
loop_
_entity_poly.entity_id
_entity_poly.type
_entity_poly.pdbx_seq_one_letter_code
_entity_poly.pdbx_strand_id
1 'polypeptide(L)'
;MRKFSLIIFMLLFTGDIAIGQTQDSTIYHIEKLNWESFKVIFQYATNNTSFDENAEKLIAIRDGKKFNKLLHYIGQEDKSVVIHAILTKIYEPKNLLVSVRYNYKKDVNGKEIPSEMVGMTFLCNNITWDIKFSKDEQPSYFIADSERLKLKEYWLNKFRSSKRHAKPR
;
A
#
# COMPACT_ATOMS: atom_id res chain seq x y z
N MET A 1 5.22 -25.62 75.23
CA MET A 1 3.89 -25.49 74.59
C MET A 1 4.07 -24.93 73.20
N ARG A 2 3.51 -25.61 72.21
CA ARG A 2 3.71 -25.40 70.76
C ARG A 2 3.04 -24.11 70.28
N LYS A 3 3.74 -23.30 69.49
CA LYS A 3 3.12 -22.34 68.57
C LYS A 3 3.55 -22.71 67.15
N PHE A 4 2.69 -23.47 66.48
CA PHE A 4 2.76 -23.68 65.04
C PHE A 4 2.24 -22.40 64.37
N SER A 5 3.15 -21.58 63.83
CA SER A 5 2.74 -20.53 62.87
C SER A 5 2.62 -21.17 61.50
N LEU A 6 1.38 -21.48 61.12
CA LEU A 6 0.99 -21.84 59.76
C LEU A 6 1.08 -20.56 58.89
N ILE A 7 2.23 -20.32 58.28
CA ILE A 7 2.33 -19.32 57.21
C ILE A 7 1.86 -20.03 55.94
N ILE A 8 0.57 -19.87 55.65
CA ILE A 8 -0.02 -20.20 54.36
C ILE A 8 0.60 -19.24 53.35
N PHE A 9 1.65 -19.72 52.67
CA PHE A 9 2.24 -19.04 51.52
C PHE A 9 1.25 -19.18 50.36
N MET A 10 0.28 -18.28 50.32
CA MET A 10 -0.67 -18.14 49.23
C MET A 10 0.13 -17.64 48.02
N LEU A 11 0.68 -18.59 47.26
CA LEU A 11 1.18 -18.41 45.90
C LEU A 11 0.00 -17.95 45.04
N LEU A 12 -0.26 -16.65 45.09
CA LEU A 12 -0.98 -15.96 44.03
C LEU A 12 -0.10 -16.11 42.80
N PHE A 13 -0.39 -17.13 42.00
CA PHE A 13 -0.11 -17.09 40.58
C PHE A 13 -0.78 -15.83 40.05
N THR A 14 -0.04 -14.72 40.04
CA THR A 14 -0.23 -13.65 39.08
C THR A 14 0.12 -14.26 37.74
N GLY A 15 -0.79 -15.07 37.21
CA GLY A 15 -0.83 -15.33 35.79
C GLY A 15 -1.06 -13.97 35.17
N ASP A 16 0.02 -13.35 34.72
CA ASP A 16 -0.06 -12.30 33.73
C ASP A 16 -0.83 -12.91 32.57
N ILE A 17 -2.13 -12.64 32.53
CA ILE A 17 -2.93 -12.85 31.34
C ILE A 17 -2.36 -11.81 30.37
N ALA A 18 -1.30 -12.20 29.68
CA ALA A 18 -0.92 -11.59 28.42
C ALA A 18 -2.13 -11.81 27.52
N ILE A 19 -3.06 -10.85 27.53
CA ILE A 19 -4.06 -10.68 26.50
C ILE A 19 -3.24 -10.39 25.25
N GLY A 20 -2.78 -11.47 24.60
CA GLY A 20 -2.14 -11.38 23.30
C GLY A 20 -3.14 -10.71 22.39
N GLN A 21 -2.96 -9.42 22.14
CA GLN A 21 -3.65 -8.75 21.06
C GLN A 21 -3.25 -9.50 19.80
N THR A 22 -4.13 -10.37 19.32
CA THR A 22 -4.00 -10.99 18.02
C THR A 22 -4.03 -9.86 17.01
N GLN A 23 -2.85 -9.42 16.58
CA GLN A 23 -2.71 -8.35 15.61
C GLN A 23 -3.51 -8.76 14.36
N ASP A 24 -4.42 -7.89 13.96
CA ASP A 24 -5.26 -8.11 12.79
C ASP A 24 -4.36 -8.34 11.57
N SER A 25 -4.44 -9.52 10.95
CA SER A 25 -3.53 -9.91 9.86
C SER A 25 -3.58 -8.96 8.68
N THR A 26 -4.74 -8.33 8.43
CA THR A 26 -4.88 -7.33 7.37
C THR A 26 -4.11 -6.06 7.74
N ILE A 27 -4.24 -5.59 8.98
CA ILE A 27 -3.50 -4.41 9.46
C ILE A 27 -2.00 -4.68 9.47
N TYR A 28 -1.57 -5.85 9.96
CA TYR A 28 -0.17 -6.26 9.95
C TYR A 28 0.46 -6.12 8.55
N HIS A 29 -0.19 -6.65 7.52
CA HIS A 29 0.35 -6.54 6.16
C HIS A 29 0.27 -5.12 5.59
N ILE A 30 -0.76 -4.33 5.93
CA ILE A 30 -0.86 -2.92 5.52
C ILE A 30 0.30 -2.10 6.10
N GLU A 31 0.65 -2.32 7.37
CA GLU A 31 1.74 -1.61 8.05
C GLU A 31 3.11 -1.90 7.43
N LYS A 32 3.27 -3.06 6.78
CA LYS A 32 4.49 -3.45 6.08
C LYS A 32 4.58 -2.96 4.64
N LEU A 33 3.51 -2.40 4.09
CA LEU A 33 3.54 -1.84 2.74
C LEU A 33 4.45 -0.61 2.67
N ASN A 34 5.19 -0.51 1.56
CA ASN A 34 5.98 0.65 1.19
C ASN A 34 6.04 0.75 -0.35
N TRP A 35 6.77 1.74 -0.88
CA TRP A 35 6.93 1.94 -2.32
C TRP A 35 7.42 0.73 -3.11
N GLU A 36 8.25 -0.13 -2.50
CA GLU A 36 8.81 -1.31 -3.15
C GLU A 36 7.84 -2.51 -3.18
N SER A 37 6.73 -2.42 -2.43
CA SER A 37 5.69 -3.46 -2.41
C SER A 37 4.92 -3.58 -3.72
N PHE A 38 5.12 -2.65 -4.66
CA PHE A 38 4.56 -2.68 -6.01
C PHE A 38 5.62 -2.28 -7.02
N LYS A 39 5.84 -3.11 -8.04
CA LYS A 39 6.84 -2.89 -9.09
C LYS A 39 6.20 -3.00 -10.47
N VAL A 40 6.60 -2.10 -11.37
CA VAL A 40 6.31 -2.19 -12.79
C VAL A 40 7.51 -2.84 -13.46
N ILE A 41 7.29 -4.02 -14.04
CA ILE A 41 8.30 -4.80 -14.76
C ILE A 41 8.13 -4.52 -16.24
N PHE A 42 9.16 -3.96 -16.85
CA PHE A 42 9.21 -3.66 -18.27
C PHE A 42 9.68 -4.90 -19.03
N GLN A 43 8.84 -5.44 -19.91
CA GLN A 43 9.22 -6.42 -20.93
C GLN A 43 8.98 -5.78 -22.30
N TYR A 44 9.77 -6.18 -23.31
CA TYR A 44 9.87 -5.56 -24.64
C TYR A 44 8.56 -5.06 -25.27
N ALA A 45 7.43 -5.73 -25.02
CA ALA A 45 6.11 -5.35 -25.54
C ALA A 45 5.01 -5.25 -24.46
N THR A 46 5.31 -5.51 -23.20
CA THR A 46 4.32 -5.58 -22.12
C THR A 46 4.86 -5.00 -20.82
N ASN A 47 4.06 -4.16 -20.18
CA ASN A 47 4.30 -3.76 -18.80
C ASN A 47 3.54 -4.74 -17.91
N ASN A 48 4.26 -5.50 -17.09
CA ASN A 48 3.65 -6.33 -16.07
C ASN A 48 3.79 -5.66 -14.69
N THR A 49 2.92 -6.00 -13.76
CA THR A 49 3.00 -5.53 -12.39
C THR A 49 3.29 -6.69 -11.45
N SER A 50 4.19 -6.48 -10.50
CA SER A 50 4.51 -7.44 -9.45
C SER A 50 4.26 -6.82 -8.09
N PHE A 51 3.79 -7.63 -7.16
CA PHE A 51 3.59 -7.27 -5.76
C PHE A 51 4.60 -8.05 -4.90
N ASP A 52 4.97 -7.46 -3.76
CA ASP A 52 5.72 -8.20 -2.74
C ASP A 52 4.83 -9.18 -1.97
N GLU A 53 5.44 -9.93 -1.06
CA GLU A 53 4.72 -10.93 -0.26
C GLU A 53 3.58 -10.33 0.58
N ASN A 54 3.75 -9.12 1.13
CA ASN A 54 2.72 -8.50 1.97
C ASN A 54 1.53 -8.04 1.14
N ALA A 55 1.78 -7.43 -0.01
CA ALA A 55 0.76 -7.02 -0.96
C ALA A 55 0.02 -8.24 -1.55
N GLU A 56 0.72 -9.32 -1.91
CA GLU A 56 0.10 -10.57 -2.36
C GLU A 56 -0.78 -11.21 -1.27
N LYS A 57 -0.31 -11.24 -0.02
CA LYS A 57 -1.14 -11.70 1.12
C LYS A 57 -2.38 -10.83 1.29
N LEU A 58 -2.27 -9.51 1.20
CA LEU A 58 -3.44 -8.62 1.25
C LEU A 58 -4.42 -8.87 0.11
N ILE A 59 -3.95 -9.14 -1.09
CA ILE A 59 -4.81 -9.50 -2.23
C ILE A 59 -5.60 -10.78 -1.88
N ALA A 60 -4.93 -11.80 -1.35
CA ALA A 60 -5.52 -13.10 -1.02
C ALA A 60 -6.44 -13.13 0.21
N ILE A 61 -6.19 -12.29 1.24
CA ILE A 61 -6.96 -12.30 2.50
C ILE A 61 -8.44 -12.04 2.25
N ARG A 62 -9.31 -12.91 2.78
CA ARG A 62 -10.77 -12.74 2.78
C ARG A 62 -11.21 -12.03 4.05
N ASP A 63 -11.12 -10.71 4.05
CA ASP A 63 -11.64 -9.86 5.12
C ASP A 63 -12.70 -8.89 4.56
N GLY A 64 -13.92 -8.98 5.06
CA GLY A 64 -15.04 -8.12 4.66
C GLY A 64 -14.83 -6.63 4.99
N LYS A 65 -13.89 -6.30 5.88
CA LYS A 65 -13.49 -4.94 6.23
C LYS A 65 -12.22 -4.48 5.52
N LYS A 66 -11.56 -5.34 4.73
CA LYS A 66 -10.29 -5.05 4.04
C LYS A 66 -10.32 -3.76 3.24
N PHE A 67 -11.41 -3.53 2.50
CA PHE A 67 -11.59 -2.31 1.72
C PHE A 67 -11.49 -1.05 2.59
N ASN A 68 -12.20 -1.01 3.72
CA ASN A 68 -12.19 0.16 4.62
C ASN A 68 -10.82 0.35 5.28
N LYS A 69 -10.14 -0.76 5.63
CA LYS A 69 -8.78 -0.72 6.21
C LYS A 69 -7.79 -0.14 5.20
N LEU A 70 -7.77 -0.65 3.97
CA LEU A 70 -6.93 -0.12 2.90
C LEU A 70 -7.25 1.36 2.62
N LEU A 71 -8.52 1.71 2.55
CA LEU A 71 -8.95 3.09 2.33
C LEU A 71 -8.53 4.05 3.46
N HIS A 72 -8.42 3.57 4.70
CA HIS A 72 -7.93 4.38 5.81
C HIS A 72 -6.46 4.80 5.60
N TYR A 73 -5.63 3.90 5.05
CA TYR A 73 -4.20 4.13 4.84
C TYR A 73 -3.87 4.75 3.47
N ILE A 74 -4.82 4.82 2.51
CA ILE A 74 -4.55 5.30 1.15
C ILE A 74 -4.07 6.75 1.06
N GLY A 75 -4.24 7.54 2.12
CA GLY A 75 -3.75 8.91 2.18
C GLY A 75 -2.27 9.03 2.58
N GLN A 76 -1.65 7.94 3.04
CA GLN A 76 -0.24 7.91 3.44
C GLN A 76 0.65 7.81 2.21
N GLU A 77 1.62 8.72 2.08
CA GLU A 77 2.45 8.86 0.90
C GLU A 77 3.15 7.56 0.48
N ASP A 78 3.76 6.87 1.43
CA ASP A 78 4.53 5.64 1.25
C ASP A 78 3.68 4.42 0.87
N LYS A 79 2.35 4.51 0.99
CA LYS A 79 1.42 3.39 0.74
C LYS A 79 0.38 3.69 -0.32
N SER A 80 0.15 4.95 -0.66
CA SER A 80 -0.98 5.40 -1.51
C SER A 80 -1.05 4.63 -2.83
N VAL A 81 0.07 4.53 -3.54
CA VAL A 81 0.16 3.89 -4.85
C VAL A 81 0.00 2.37 -4.73
N VAL A 82 0.65 1.74 -3.75
CA VAL A 82 0.55 0.29 -3.55
C VAL A 82 -0.86 -0.11 -3.15
N ILE A 83 -1.49 0.64 -2.25
CA ILE A 83 -2.89 0.43 -1.87
C ILE A 83 -3.81 0.60 -3.08
N HIS A 84 -3.58 1.62 -3.92
CA HIS A 84 -4.33 1.79 -5.16
C HIS A 84 -4.18 0.58 -6.09
N ALA A 85 -2.96 0.09 -6.28
CA ALA A 85 -2.68 -1.07 -7.12
C ALA A 85 -3.34 -2.35 -6.57
N ILE A 86 -3.29 -2.59 -5.25
CA ILE A 86 -3.97 -3.70 -4.58
C ILE A 86 -5.49 -3.61 -4.79
N LEU A 87 -6.10 -2.45 -4.52
CA LEU A 87 -7.54 -2.25 -4.70
C LEU A 87 -7.94 -2.43 -6.18
N THR A 88 -7.14 -1.92 -7.11
CA THR A 88 -7.37 -2.10 -8.55
C THR A 88 -7.29 -3.58 -8.92
N LYS A 89 -6.28 -4.31 -8.43
CA LYS A 89 -6.13 -5.75 -8.68
C LYS A 89 -7.34 -6.55 -8.19
N ILE A 90 -7.90 -6.21 -7.03
CA ILE A 90 -9.02 -6.93 -6.42
C ILE A 90 -10.34 -6.60 -7.11
N TYR A 91 -10.63 -5.31 -7.33
CA TYR A 91 -11.96 -4.85 -7.71
C TYR A 91 -12.09 -4.49 -9.19
N GLU A 92 -10.99 -4.11 -9.85
CA GLU A 92 -10.96 -3.66 -11.24
C GLU A 92 -9.74 -4.24 -11.99
N PRO A 93 -9.53 -5.58 -11.99
CA PRO A 93 -8.29 -6.19 -12.45
C PRO A 93 -7.92 -5.87 -13.90
N LYS A 94 -8.92 -5.60 -14.75
CA LYS A 94 -8.73 -5.21 -16.15
C LYS A 94 -8.14 -3.79 -16.32
N ASN A 95 -8.22 -2.98 -15.26
CA ASN A 95 -7.77 -1.59 -15.26
C ASN A 95 -6.39 -1.41 -14.61
N LEU A 96 -5.74 -2.49 -14.15
CA LEU A 96 -4.36 -2.43 -13.64
C LEU A 96 -3.37 -2.44 -14.82
N LEU A 97 -3.40 -1.35 -15.59
CA LEU A 97 -2.48 -1.10 -16.69
C LEU A 97 -1.71 0.16 -16.39
N VAL A 98 -0.38 0.04 -16.34
CA VAL A 98 0.51 1.16 -16.03
C VAL A 98 1.22 1.63 -17.29
N SER A 99 0.99 2.89 -17.65
CA SER A 99 1.75 3.59 -18.68
C SER A 99 2.93 4.31 -18.05
N VAL A 100 4.02 4.45 -18.80
CA VAL A 100 5.27 5.04 -18.31
C VAL A 100 5.77 6.10 -19.28
N ARG A 101 6.21 7.23 -18.72
CA ARG A 101 6.94 8.29 -19.41
C ARG A 101 8.33 8.38 -18.79
N TYR A 102 9.36 8.31 -19.62
CA TYR A 102 10.73 8.53 -19.20
C TYR A 102 11.01 10.03 -19.13
N ASN A 103 11.65 10.46 -18.04
CA ASN A 103 12.03 11.85 -17.83
C ASN A 103 13.52 11.98 -18.08
N TYR A 104 13.90 12.89 -18.96
CA TYR A 104 15.29 13.16 -19.33
C TYR A 104 15.72 14.55 -18.86
N LYS A 105 17.00 14.70 -18.59
CA LYS A 105 17.60 16.01 -18.33
C LYS A 105 17.43 16.90 -19.56
N LYS A 106 17.26 18.20 -19.34
CA LYS A 106 17.16 19.21 -20.39
C LYS A 106 18.45 20.02 -20.50
N ASP A 107 18.83 20.37 -21.72
CA ASP A 107 19.91 21.32 -21.99
C ASP A 107 19.49 22.77 -21.68
N VAL A 108 20.39 23.72 -21.90
CA VAL A 108 20.16 25.16 -21.66
C VAL A 108 19.02 25.75 -22.51
N ASN A 109 18.66 25.08 -23.60
CA ASN A 109 17.57 25.47 -24.50
C ASN A 109 16.26 24.72 -24.19
N GLY A 110 16.23 23.89 -23.14
CA GLY A 110 15.07 23.12 -22.72
C GLY A 110 14.85 21.82 -23.51
N LYS A 111 15.81 21.40 -24.36
CA LYS A 111 15.71 20.16 -25.14
C LYS A 111 16.19 18.97 -24.31
N GLU A 112 15.45 17.87 -24.35
CA GLU A 112 15.81 16.64 -23.66
C GLU A 112 17.12 16.02 -24.20
N ILE A 113 17.91 15.48 -23.30
CA ILE A 113 19.16 14.75 -23.57
C ILE A 113 18.85 13.26 -23.36
N PRO A 114 18.60 12.46 -24.43
CA PRO A 114 18.12 11.09 -24.30
C PRO A 114 19.08 10.14 -23.56
N SER A 115 20.37 10.48 -23.51
CA SER A 115 21.39 9.72 -22.76
C SER A 115 21.39 10.01 -21.27
N GLU A 116 20.64 11.02 -20.80
CA GLU A 116 20.60 11.45 -19.39
C GLU A 116 19.19 11.28 -18.82
N MET A 117 18.74 10.03 -18.64
CA MET A 117 17.50 9.72 -17.92
C MET A 117 17.63 10.10 -16.44
N VAL A 118 16.66 10.86 -15.93
CA VAL A 118 16.62 11.36 -14.54
C VAL A 118 15.42 10.82 -13.75
N GLY A 119 14.52 10.08 -14.38
CA GLY A 119 13.37 9.51 -13.70
C GLY A 119 12.34 8.89 -14.62
N MET A 120 11.24 8.46 -14.01
CA MET A 120 10.06 7.95 -14.68
C MET A 120 8.80 8.52 -14.03
N THR A 121 7.82 8.86 -14.85
CA THR A 121 6.45 9.16 -14.41
C THR A 121 5.56 7.98 -14.83
N PHE A 122 4.85 7.42 -13.86
CA PHE A 122 3.88 6.35 -14.07
C PHE A 122 2.47 6.91 -14.11
N LEU A 123 1.58 6.27 -14.86
CA LEU A 123 0.17 6.61 -14.96
C LEU A 123 -0.66 5.32 -14.87
N CYS A 124 -1.59 5.27 -13.91
CA CYS A 124 -2.58 4.21 -13.75
C CYS A 124 -3.90 4.84 -13.30
N ASN A 125 -5.02 4.52 -13.96
CA ASN A 125 -6.35 5.05 -13.61
C ASN A 125 -6.41 6.58 -13.43
N ASN A 126 -5.76 7.34 -14.32
CA ASN A 126 -5.63 8.81 -14.25
C ASN A 126 -4.88 9.34 -13.01
N ILE A 127 -4.12 8.48 -12.34
CA ILE A 127 -3.26 8.83 -11.21
C ILE A 127 -1.81 8.73 -11.62
N THR A 128 -1.04 9.77 -11.32
CA THR A 128 0.39 9.83 -11.61
C THR A 128 1.24 9.78 -10.36
N TRP A 129 2.39 9.10 -10.45
CA TRP A 129 3.46 9.16 -9.46
C TRP A 129 4.82 9.08 -10.16
N ASP A 130 5.86 9.56 -9.48
CA ASP A 130 7.19 9.72 -10.05
C ASP A 130 8.22 8.88 -9.29
N ILE A 131 9.22 8.41 -10.04
CA ILE A 131 10.49 7.93 -9.51
C ILE A 131 11.56 8.85 -10.07
N LYS A 132 12.40 9.43 -9.20
CA LYS A 132 13.58 10.20 -9.61
C LYS A 132 14.84 9.40 -9.33
N PHE A 133 15.75 9.41 -10.30
CA PHE A 133 17.06 8.78 -10.20
C PHE A 133 18.11 9.84 -9.90
N SER A 134 18.93 9.59 -8.90
CA SER A 134 20.15 10.34 -8.63
C SER A 134 21.34 9.41 -8.85
N LYS A 135 22.47 9.94 -9.33
CA LYS A 135 23.67 9.11 -9.57
C LYS A 135 24.24 8.51 -8.29
N ASP A 136 24.07 9.21 -7.17
CA ASP A 136 24.72 8.90 -5.90
C ASP A 136 23.72 8.53 -4.79
N GLU A 137 22.42 8.49 -5.09
CA GLU A 137 21.38 8.22 -4.10
C GLU A 137 20.39 7.15 -4.58
N GLN A 138 19.70 6.54 -3.62
CA GLN A 138 18.60 5.63 -3.91
C GLN A 138 17.48 6.34 -4.68
N PRO A 139 16.72 5.62 -5.53
CA PRO A 139 15.57 6.20 -6.21
C PRO A 139 14.62 6.83 -5.20
N SER A 140 14.21 8.08 -5.46
CA SER A 140 13.19 8.75 -4.65
C SER A 140 11.83 8.61 -5.32
N TYR A 141 10.87 8.12 -4.55
CA TYR A 141 9.50 7.92 -4.98
C TYR A 141 8.65 9.08 -4.49
N PHE A 142 7.74 9.56 -5.34
CA PHE A 142 6.93 10.73 -5.02
C PHE A 142 5.54 10.61 -5.61
N ILE A 143 4.54 11.00 -4.84
CA ILE A 143 3.18 11.24 -5.32
C ILE A 143 2.68 12.55 -4.72
N ALA A 144 2.25 13.46 -5.59
CA ALA A 144 1.73 14.76 -5.18
C ALA A 144 0.48 14.60 -4.31
N ASP A 145 0.29 15.51 -3.35
CA ASP A 145 -0.87 15.52 -2.47
C ASP A 145 -2.20 15.51 -3.24
N SER A 146 -2.27 16.28 -4.34
CA SER A 146 -3.43 16.31 -5.23
C SER A 146 -3.75 14.95 -5.84
N GLU A 147 -2.73 14.15 -6.17
CA GLU A 147 -2.90 12.79 -6.69
C GLU A 147 -3.36 11.82 -5.58
N ARG A 148 -2.85 11.97 -4.35
CA ARG A 148 -3.33 11.19 -3.19
C ARG A 148 -4.79 11.50 -2.86
N LEU A 149 -5.19 12.76 -2.97
CA LEU A 149 -6.59 13.18 -2.82
C LEU A 149 -7.48 12.54 -3.88
N LYS A 150 -7.08 12.60 -5.16
CA LYS A 150 -7.79 11.94 -6.27
C LYS A 150 -7.94 10.44 -6.02
N LEU A 151 -6.89 9.76 -5.55
CA LEU A 151 -6.93 8.34 -5.20
C LEU A 151 -7.98 8.02 -4.15
N LYS A 152 -7.99 8.80 -3.07
CA LYS A 152 -8.95 8.61 -1.97
C LYS A 152 -10.38 8.83 -2.46
N GLU A 153 -10.63 9.88 -3.23
CA GLU A 153 -11.94 10.19 -3.79
C GLU A 153 -12.43 9.13 -4.78
N TYR A 154 -11.54 8.66 -5.66
CA TYR A 154 -11.82 7.59 -6.61
C TYR A 154 -12.40 6.35 -5.90
N TRP A 155 -11.71 5.86 -4.88
CA TRP A 155 -12.13 4.66 -4.15
C TRP A 155 -13.36 4.90 -3.26
N LEU A 156 -13.48 6.06 -2.63
CA LEU A 156 -14.68 6.44 -1.88
C LEU A 156 -15.92 6.41 -2.78
N ASN A 157 -15.82 6.96 -4.00
CA ASN A 157 -16.92 6.99 -4.95
C ASN A 157 -17.28 5.59 -5.45
N LYS A 158 -16.27 4.76 -5.78
CA LYS A 158 -16.48 3.36 -6.17
C LYS A 158 -17.22 2.55 -5.10
N PHE A 159 -16.82 2.71 -3.84
CA PHE A 159 -17.45 2.01 -2.72
C PHE A 159 -18.90 2.44 -2.46
N ARG A 160 -19.19 3.73 -2.61
CA ARG A 160 -20.57 4.25 -2.46
C ARG A 160 -21.47 3.71 -3.57
N SER A 161 -20.97 3.67 -4.81
CA SER A 161 -21.71 3.15 -5.95
C SER A 161 -21.99 1.65 -5.81
N SER A 162 -21.02 0.85 -5.34
CA SER A 162 -21.23 -0.59 -5.16
C SER A 162 -22.28 -0.91 -4.09
N LYS A 163 -22.37 -0.13 -3.01
CA LYS A 163 -23.39 -0.29 -1.97
C LYS A 163 -24.81 0.04 -2.44
N ARG A 164 -24.98 0.99 -3.35
CA ARG A 164 -26.31 1.38 -3.87
C ARG A 164 -26.94 0.27 -4.71
N HIS A 165 -26.13 -0.54 -5.38
CA HIS A 165 -26.60 -1.68 -6.20
C HIS A 165 -26.80 -2.97 -5.40
N ALA A 166 -26.37 -3.03 -4.13
CA ALA A 166 -26.51 -4.21 -3.28
C ALA A 166 -27.80 -4.25 -2.45
N LYS A 167 -28.79 -3.37 -2.71
CA LYS A 167 -30.12 -3.51 -2.10
C LYS A 167 -30.81 -4.74 -2.70
N PRO A 168 -31.16 -5.76 -1.91
CA PRO A 168 -32.01 -6.84 -2.40
C PRO A 168 -33.37 -6.25 -2.78
N ARG A 169 -33.89 -6.67 -3.94
CA ARG A 169 -35.33 -6.58 -4.24
C ARG A 169 -36.06 -7.63 -3.43
#